data_AF-A0A5B8Z9N6-F1
#
_entry.id   AF-A0A5B8Z9N6-F1
#
_cell.length_a   1.000
_cell.length_b   1.000
_cell.length_c   1.000
_cell.angle_alpha   90.00
_cell.angle_beta   90.00
_cell.angle_gamma   90.00
#
_symmetry.space_group_name_H-M   'P 1'
#
loop_
_entity.id
_entity.type
_entity.pdbx_description
1 polymer ?
#
loop_
_entity_poly.entity_id
_entity_poly.type
_entity_poly.pdbx_seq_one_letter_code
_entity_poly.pdbx_strand_id
1 'polypeptide(L)'
;METNRVLSSLSYLSVLFAGILFPLVVFLVTEDKKTKYHAKKALLSQLIMLVPFPVVVYSAITQIVMNQTEVPMLFISSVIITILLCLIVAVWNIVKGIKIFTNESY
;
A
#
# COMPACT_ATOMS: atom_id res chain seq x y z
N MET A 1 6.78 23.02 -11.50
CA MET A 1 5.56 22.30 -11.94
C MET A 1 5.88 20.84 -12.23
N GLU A 2 6.86 20.55 -13.09
CA GLU A 2 7.30 19.17 -13.41
C GLU A 2 7.76 18.34 -12.19
N THR A 3 8.55 18.92 -11.28
CA THR A 3 9.05 18.20 -10.09
C THR A 3 7.94 17.67 -9.18
N ASN A 4 6.85 18.43 -8.99
CA ASN A 4 5.70 18.02 -8.18
C ASN A 4 4.92 16.86 -8.83
N ARG A 5 4.89 16.81 -10.17
CA ARG A 5 4.23 15.75 -10.95
C ARG A 5 5.03 14.45 -10.93
N VAL A 6 6.35 14.54 -11.04
CA VAL A 6 7.26 13.39 -10.90
C VAL A 6 7.21 12.83 -9.47
N LEU A 7 7.27 13.68 -8.43
CA LEU A 7 7.15 13.24 -7.04
C LEU A 7 5.79 12.56 -6.75
N SER A 8 4.69 13.13 -7.27
CA SER A 8 3.36 12.54 -7.13
C SER A 8 3.27 11.16 -7.79
N SER A 9 3.82 11.00 -9.00
CA SER A 9 3.81 9.74 -9.74
C SER A 9 4.61 8.66 -9.04
N LEU A 10 5.84 8.99 -8.59
CA LEU A 10 6.67 8.04 -7.84
C LEU A 10 6.03 7.65 -6.50
N SER A 11 5.24 8.54 -5.88
CA SER A 11 4.49 8.26 -4.65
C SER A 11 3.59 7.04 -4.79
N TYR A 12 2.89 6.94 -5.92
CA TYR A 12 2.03 5.80 -6.26
C TYR A 12 2.81 4.58 -6.75
N LEU A 13 3.90 4.78 -7.51
CA LEU A 13 4.77 3.69 -8.00
C LEU A 13 5.64 3.05 -6.91
N SER A 14 5.77 3.68 -5.75
CA SER A 14 6.51 3.16 -4.60
C SER A 14 6.10 1.78 -4.14
N VAL A 15 4.87 1.35 -4.42
CA VAL A 15 4.38 -0.01 -4.18
C VAL A 15 5.32 -1.07 -4.77
N LEU A 16 6.06 -0.76 -5.85
CA LEU A 16 6.96 -1.69 -6.52
C LEU A 16 8.39 -1.75 -5.93
N PHE A 17 8.84 -0.72 -5.19
CA PHE A 17 10.26 -0.63 -4.78
C PHE A 17 10.49 -0.18 -3.33
N ALA A 18 9.62 0.64 -2.73
CA ALA A 18 9.85 1.25 -1.41
C ALA A 18 8.66 1.12 -0.44
N GLY A 19 7.52 0.59 -0.87
CA GLY A 19 6.32 0.45 -0.05
C GLY A 19 5.84 1.78 0.53
N ILE A 20 5.48 1.79 1.81
CA ILE A 20 4.96 2.96 2.56
C ILE A 20 5.97 4.10 2.70
N LEU A 21 7.28 3.81 2.66
CA LEU A 21 8.32 4.78 3.00
C LEU A 21 8.34 5.97 2.04
N PHE A 22 8.20 5.72 0.75
CA PHE A 22 8.32 6.78 -0.25
C PHE A 22 7.15 7.78 -0.23
N PRO A 23 5.86 7.37 -0.18
CA PRO A 23 4.76 8.32 -0.06
C PRO A 23 4.71 9.02 1.30
N LEU A 24 5.30 8.43 2.34
CA LEU A 24 5.54 9.08 3.63
C LEU A 24 6.52 10.25 3.48
N VAL A 25 7.65 10.01 2.81
CA VAL A 25 8.65 11.05 2.53
C VAL A 25 8.07 12.15 1.66
N VAL A 26 7.32 11.81 0.60
CA VAL A 26 6.67 12.82 -0.26
C VAL A 26 5.64 13.64 0.52
N PHE A 27 4.87 13.03 1.43
CA PHE A 27 3.92 13.76 2.29
C PHE A 27 4.60 14.74 3.25
N LEU A 28 5.78 14.39 3.76
CA LEU A 28 6.57 15.22 4.68
C LEU A 28 7.33 16.35 3.96
N VAL A 29 7.87 16.07 2.77
CA VAL A 29 8.74 16.99 2.02
C VAL A 29 7.94 17.98 1.16
N THR A 30 6.71 17.64 0.74
CA THR A 30 5.95 18.51 -0.16
C THR A 30 5.10 19.55 0.58
N GLU A 31 5.31 20.83 0.27
CA GLU A 31 4.52 21.95 0.81
C GLU A 31 3.25 22.27 0.00
N ASP A 32 3.16 21.79 -1.23
CA ASP A 32 2.02 22.00 -2.12
C ASP A 32 0.78 21.19 -1.66
N LYS A 33 -0.32 21.89 -1.36
CA LYS A 33 -1.56 21.32 -0.80
C LYS A 33 -2.17 20.23 -1.70
N LYS A 34 -2.08 20.36 -3.03
CA LYS A 34 -2.64 19.35 -3.95
C LYS A 34 -1.81 18.07 -3.93
N THR A 35 -0.49 18.19 -4.02
CA THR A 35 0.46 17.07 -3.99
C THR A 35 0.41 16.34 -2.65
N LYS A 36 0.28 17.09 -1.54
CA LYS A 36 0.13 16.54 -0.19
C LYS A 36 -1.16 15.74 -0.01
N TYR A 37 -2.26 16.16 -0.63
CA TYR A 37 -3.53 15.40 -0.64
C TYR A 37 -3.39 14.06 -1.39
N HIS A 38 -2.73 14.06 -2.55
CA HIS A 38 -2.51 12.83 -3.32
C HIS A 38 -1.53 11.87 -2.66
N ALA A 39 -0.46 12.38 -2.04
CA ALA A 39 0.49 11.60 -1.25
C ALA A 39 -0.18 10.95 -0.03
N LYS A 40 -1.05 11.69 0.68
CA LYS A 40 -1.84 11.14 1.80
C LYS A 40 -2.78 10.02 1.35
N LYS A 41 -3.39 10.12 0.17
CA LYS A 41 -4.24 9.07 -0.39
C LYS A 41 -3.45 7.82 -0.80
N ALA A 42 -2.24 7.99 -1.33
CA ALA A 42 -1.33 6.88 -1.64
C ALA A 42 -0.90 6.16 -0.34
N LEU A 43 -0.55 6.91 0.71
CA LEU A 43 -0.27 6.36 2.04
C LEU A 43 -1.43 5.57 2.62
N LEU A 44 -2.65 6.12 2.56
CA LEU A 44 -3.86 5.44 3.03
C LEU A 44 -4.14 4.15 2.27
N SER A 45 -3.89 4.15 0.95
CA SER A 45 -4.05 2.96 0.13
C SER A 45 -3.09 1.84 0.55
N GLN A 46 -1.85 2.17 0.90
CA GLN A 46 -0.89 1.19 1.39
C GLN A 46 -1.15 0.79 2.85
N LEU A 47 -1.70 1.69 3.67
CA LEU A 47 -2.15 1.34 5.03
C LEU A 47 -3.31 0.33 4.99
N ILE A 48 -4.21 0.43 4.01
CA ILE A 48 -5.26 -0.57 3.75
C ILE A 48 -4.67 -1.94 3.45
N MET A 49 -3.53 -2.01 2.76
CA MET A 49 -2.81 -3.25 2.49
C MET A 49 -2.28 -3.91 3.78
N LEU A 50 -2.11 -3.14 4.86
CA LEU A 50 -1.68 -3.60 6.18
C LEU A 50 -2.84 -4.04 7.09
N VAL A 51 -4.09 -3.68 6.77
CA VAL A 51 -5.29 -4.06 7.55
C VAL A 51 -5.45 -5.57 7.78
N PRO A 52 -5.14 -6.48 6.83
CA PRO A 52 -5.26 -7.91 7.09
C PRO A 52 -4.08 -8.49 7.90
N PHE A 53 -2.99 -7.74 8.08
CA PHE A 53 -1.79 -8.21 8.80
C PHE A 53 -2.04 -8.66 10.25
N PRO A 54 -2.84 -7.95 11.08
CA PRO A 54 -3.19 -8.38 12.43
C PRO A 54 -3.93 -9.72 12.45
N VAL A 55 -4.75 -10.03 11.43
CA VAL A 55 -5.49 -11.29 11.33
C VAL A 55 -4.55 -12.45 11.04
N VAL A 56 -3.59 -12.24 10.14
CA VAL A 56 -2.53 -13.21 9.83
C VAL A 56 -1.66 -13.47 11.07
N VAL A 57 -1.24 -12.40 11.76
CA VAL A 57 -0.45 -12.51 13.01
C VAL A 57 -1.24 -13.21 14.11
N TYR A 58 -2.51 -12.87 14.30
CA TYR A 58 -3.38 -13.53 15.28
C TYR A 58 -3.49 -15.02 15.00
N SER A 59 -3.78 -15.42 13.75
CA SER A 59 -3.87 -16.83 13.39
C SER A 59 -2.55 -17.59 13.58
N ALA A 60 -1.41 -16.98 13.26
CA ALA A 60 -0.09 -17.54 13.54
C ALA A 60 0.20 -17.72 15.04
N ILE A 61 -0.12 -16.71 15.87
CA ILE A 61 0.04 -16.80 17.33
C ILE A 61 -0.83 -17.92 17.89
N THR A 62 -2.10 -18.03 17.45
CA THR A 62 -3.00 -19.09 17.93
C THR A 62 -2.47 -20.49 17.61
N GLN A 63 -1.83 -20.69 16.46
CA GLN A 63 -1.22 -21.97 16.11
C GLN A 63 -0.09 -22.34 17.08
N ILE A 64 0.79 -21.37 17.40
CA ILE A 64 1.92 -21.56 18.32
C ILE A 64 1.42 -21.85 19.74
N VAL A 65 0.47 -21.05 20.24
CA VAL A 65 -0.04 -21.15 21.62
C VAL A 65 -0.84 -22.43 21.84
N MET A 66 -1.63 -22.85 20.85
CA MET A 66 -2.46 -24.06 20.96
C MET A 66 -1.71 -25.34 20.53
N ASN A 67 -0.43 -25.23 20.15
CA ASN A 67 0.43 -26.32 19.69
C ASN A 67 -0.24 -27.19 18.62
N GLN A 68 -0.95 -26.56 17.69
CA GLN A 68 -1.66 -27.24 16.61
C GLN A 68 -0.67 -27.71 15.55
N THR A 69 -0.66 -29.01 15.24
CA THR A 69 0.16 -29.60 14.17
C THR A 69 -0.39 -29.30 12.77
N GLU A 70 -1.67 -29.00 12.66
CA GLU A 70 -2.32 -28.64 11.41
C GLU A 70 -2.30 -27.12 11.18
N VAL A 71 -2.22 -26.70 9.92
CA VAL A 71 -2.31 -25.28 9.56
C VAL A 71 -3.77 -24.83 9.68
N PRO A 72 -4.10 -23.81 10.50
CA PRO A 72 -5.47 -23.35 10.65
C PRO A 72 -6.05 -22.91 9.31
N MET A 73 -7.28 -23.34 8.99
CA MET A 73 -7.99 -22.92 7.78
C MET A 73 -8.14 -21.38 7.72
N LEU A 74 -8.22 -20.72 8.88
CA LEU A 74 -8.22 -19.26 9.02
C LEU A 74 -6.89 -18.62 8.59
N PHE A 75 -5.74 -19.28 8.83
CA PHE A 75 -4.44 -18.78 8.38
C PHE A 75 -4.35 -18.83 6.85
N ILE A 76 -4.72 -19.96 6.24
CA ILE A 76 -4.67 -20.13 4.78
C ILE A 76 -5.60 -19.13 4.07
N SER A 77 -6.84 -19.01 4.54
CA SER A 77 -7.82 -18.08 3.97
C SER A 77 -7.42 -16.61 4.15
N SER A 78 -6.90 -16.22 5.31
CA SER A 78 -6.43 -14.84 5.55
C SER A 78 -5.22 -14.49 4.68
N VAL A 79 -4.29 -15.42 4.46
CA VAL A 79 -3.15 -15.22 3.55
C VAL A 79 -3.62 -15.03 2.11
N ILE A 80 -4.54 -15.87 1.61
CA ILE A 80 -5.08 -15.74 0.24
C ILE A 80 -5.79 -14.41 0.05
N ILE A 81 -6.65 -14.02 1.00
CA ILE A 81 -7.36 -12.74 0.97
C ILE A 81 -6.36 -11.57 1.00
N THR A 82 -5.31 -11.66 1.81
CA THR A 82 -4.25 -10.65 1.89
C THR A 82 -3.55 -10.50 0.56
N ILE A 83 -3.16 -11.60 -0.09
CA ILE A 83 -2.48 -11.57 -1.39
C ILE A 83 -3.38 -10.94 -2.46
N LEU A 84 -4.67 -11.29 -2.50
CA LEU A 84 -5.62 -10.71 -3.44
C LEU A 84 -5.82 -9.20 -3.22
N LEU A 85 -6.00 -8.78 -1.96
CA LEU A 85 -6.08 -7.36 -1.59
C LEU A 85 -4.83 -6.60 -2.00
N CYS A 86 -3.66 -7.17 -1.71
CA CYS A 86 -2.37 -6.65 -2.11
C CYS A 86 -2.27 -6.42 -3.62
N LEU A 87 -2.69 -7.40 -4.43
CA LEU A 87 -2.67 -7.28 -5.89
C LEU A 87 -3.63 -6.20 -6.40
N ILE A 88 -4.87 -6.14 -5.89
CA ILE A 88 -5.86 -5.14 -6.30
C ILE A 88 -5.36 -3.74 -5.99
N VAL A 89 -4.86 -3.53 -4.77
CA VAL A 89 -4.32 -2.26 -4.31
C VAL A 89 -3.06 -1.87 -5.10
N ALA A 90 -2.21 -2.84 -5.41
CA ALA A 90 -1.01 -2.60 -6.22
C ALA A 90 -1.37 -2.15 -7.64
N VAL A 91 -2.27 -2.86 -8.31
CA VAL A 91 -2.74 -2.49 -9.66
C VAL A 91 -3.38 -1.11 -9.65
N TRP A 92 -4.23 -0.82 -8.66
CA TRP A 92 -4.85 0.50 -8.52
C TRP A 92 -3.80 1.61 -8.36
N ASN A 93 -2.79 1.40 -7.52
CA ASN A 93 -1.72 2.37 -7.30
C ASN A 93 -0.88 2.57 -8.55
N ILE A 94 -0.54 1.50 -9.28
CA ILE A 94 0.20 1.59 -10.55
C ILE A 94 -0.60 2.39 -11.59
N VAL A 95 -1.89 2.08 -11.79
CA VAL A 95 -2.75 2.78 -12.75
C VAL A 95 -2.86 4.27 -12.41
N LYS A 96 -3.03 4.63 -11.13
CA LYS A 96 -3.06 6.02 -10.71
C LYS A 96 -1.72 6.72 -10.90
N GLY A 97 -0.62 6.06 -10.56
CA GLY A 97 0.73 6.60 -10.75
C GLY A 97 1.01 6.92 -12.22
N ILE A 98 0.69 5.99 -13.12
CA ILE A 98 0.87 6.19 -14.57
C ILE A 98 -0.05 7.30 -15.10
N LYS A 99 -1.31 7.35 -14.66
CA LYS A 99 -2.28 8.38 -15.09
C LYS A 99 -1.89 9.80 -14.65
N ILE A 100 -1.29 9.91 -13.47
CA ILE A 100 -0.73 11.15 -12.90
C ILE A 100 0.55 11.57 -13.65
N PHE A 101 1.37 10.59 -14.04
CA PHE A 101 2.56 10.85 -14.85
C PHE A 101 2.21 11.36 -16.25
N THR A 102 1.17 10.81 -16.88
CA THR A 102 0.82 11.10 -18.29
C THR A 102 -0.17 12.25 -18.50
N ASN A 103 -0.95 12.68 -17.49
CA ASN A 103 -1.78 13.87 -17.65
C ASN A 103 -0.96 15.16 -17.49
N GLU A 104 -0.90 15.95 -18.58
CA GLU A 104 -0.28 17.28 -18.67
C GLU A 104 -1.03 18.36 -17.88
N SER A 105 -2.31 18.13 -17.57
CA SER A 105 -3.14 19.05 -16.78
C SER A 105 -3.06 18.69 -15.30
N TYR A 106 -2.04 19.22 -14.63
CA TYR A 106 -1.87 19.22 -13.17
C TYR A 106 -2.24 20.58 -12.56
#